data_AF-N4XF20-F1
#
_entry.id   AF-N4XF20-F1
#
_cell.length_a   1.000
_cell.length_b   1.000
_cell.length_c   1.000
_cell.angle_alpha   90.00
_cell.angle_beta   90.00
_cell.angle_gamma   90.00
#
_symmetry.space_group_name_H-M   'P 1'
#
loop_
_entity.id
_entity.type
_entity.pdbx_description
1 polymer ?
#
loop_
_entity_poly.entity_id
_entity_poly.type
_entity_poly.pdbx_seq_one_letter_code
_entity_poly.pdbx_strand_id
1 'polypeptide(L)'
;MATQAHCAYCFESLVASLEKRPALSLAQTEIMWRRSNAGMEDEPVEAAGASLKPAAISRILASPSSSSSSSSLPSASSTPSGASSSETNSSMTSQNSSTTNLDDKATRQEQDSDYDEEEEEEEHPLFVTWNTISPGSHERRLRGCIGTFEPLPLSTGLSSYALTSAFDDTRFPPINKQELASLECAVTLLTHFEPVDDPMDWEVGVHGLRISFTDKGRRYGSTYLPDVAREQGWTKEETIVSLMRKAGWGGRKSEWRAVKIKVVRYQGKKVSLAWDEWKAWRDEVDEQMKYAH
;
A
#
# COMPACT_ATOMS: atom_id res chain seq x y z
N MET A 1 1.29 -0.37 -9.93
CA MET A 1 2.34 -1.21 -9.33
C MET A 1 3.16 -0.40 -8.32
N ALA A 2 3.69 -0.97 -7.23
CA ALA A 2 4.39 -0.19 -6.19
C ALA A 2 5.71 0.46 -6.66
N THR A 3 5.94 1.73 -6.30
CA THR A 3 7.10 2.57 -6.66
C THR A 3 7.71 3.30 -5.44
N GLN A 4 8.90 3.91 -5.60
CA GLN A 4 9.46 4.82 -4.58
C GLN A 4 8.68 6.14 -4.48
N ALA A 5 8.07 6.61 -5.58
CA ALA A 5 7.24 7.81 -5.58
C ALA A 5 6.02 7.66 -4.63
N HIS A 6 5.42 6.47 -4.53
CA HIS A 6 4.40 6.19 -3.52
C HIS A 6 4.92 6.37 -2.08
N CYS A 7 6.16 5.93 -1.80
CA CYS A 7 6.78 6.11 -0.50
C CYS A 7 7.10 7.60 -0.22
N ALA A 8 7.50 8.35 -1.26
CA ALA A 8 7.71 9.78 -1.18
C ALA A 8 6.40 10.55 -0.91
N TYR A 9 5.29 10.11 -1.49
CA TYR A 9 3.95 10.65 -1.25
C TYR A 9 3.46 10.38 0.18
N CYS A 10 3.75 9.19 0.74
CA CYS A 10 3.49 8.90 2.15
C CYS A 10 4.30 9.80 3.10
N PHE A 11 5.59 10.05 2.83
CA PHE A 11 6.39 11.00 3.58
C PHE A 11 5.88 12.44 3.45
N GLU A 12 5.56 12.88 2.23
CA GLU A 12 4.99 14.20 1.96
C GLU A 12 3.68 14.42 2.73
N SER A 13 2.80 13.41 2.75
CA SER A 13 1.56 13.42 3.54
C SER A 13 1.83 13.59 5.05
N LEU A 14 2.76 12.79 5.60
CA LEU A 14 3.16 12.86 7.00
C LEU A 14 3.77 14.21 7.38
N VAL A 15 4.73 14.70 6.59
CA VAL A 15 5.43 15.96 6.86
C VAL A 15 4.49 17.15 6.72
N ALA A 16 3.68 17.19 5.66
CA ALA A 16 2.68 18.24 5.46
C ALA A 16 1.69 18.32 6.64
N SER A 17 1.24 17.16 7.15
CA SER A 17 0.38 17.07 8.34
C SER A 17 1.06 17.61 9.61
N LEU A 18 2.30 17.19 9.87
CA LEU A 18 3.10 17.69 11.00
C LEU A 18 3.42 19.20 10.88
N GLU A 19 3.55 19.73 9.67
CA GLU A 19 3.83 21.14 9.37
C GLU A 19 2.58 22.01 9.25
N LYS A 20 1.39 21.40 9.15
CA LYS A 20 0.11 22.07 8.92
C LYS A 20 0.08 22.87 7.60
N ARG A 21 0.69 22.32 6.56
CA ARG A 21 0.66 22.83 5.18
C ARG A 21 -0.12 21.86 4.28
N PRO A 22 -0.60 22.29 3.10
CA PRO A 22 -1.04 21.35 2.08
C PRO A 22 0.11 20.43 1.65
N ALA A 23 -0.23 19.18 1.35
CA ALA A 23 0.65 18.22 0.69
C ALA A 23 0.56 18.40 -0.84
N LEU A 24 1.60 17.98 -1.57
CA LEU A 24 1.47 17.68 -3.00
C LEU A 24 0.43 16.58 -3.21
N SER A 25 -0.21 16.55 -4.39
CA SER A 25 -1.00 15.38 -4.80
C SER A 25 -0.09 14.20 -5.16
N LEU A 26 -0.66 12.99 -5.28
CA LEU A 26 0.07 11.82 -5.75
C LEU A 26 0.64 12.07 -7.15
N ALA A 27 -0.19 12.48 -8.11
CA ALA A 27 0.23 12.80 -9.48
C ALA A 27 1.35 13.85 -9.54
N GLN A 28 1.27 14.94 -8.74
CA GLN A 28 2.35 15.93 -8.64
C GLN A 28 3.65 15.30 -8.11
N THR A 29 3.53 14.48 -7.06
CA THR A 29 4.66 13.77 -6.45
C THR A 29 5.32 12.83 -7.46
N GLU A 30 4.56 12.06 -8.23
CA GLU A 30 5.08 11.13 -9.23
C GLU A 30 5.74 11.84 -10.42
N ILE A 31 5.14 12.93 -10.91
CA ILE A 31 5.75 13.76 -11.97
C ILE A 31 7.09 14.33 -11.50
N MET A 32 7.13 14.89 -10.29
CA MET A 32 8.36 15.48 -9.73
C MET A 32 9.40 14.41 -9.39
N TRP A 33 9.00 13.26 -8.85
CA TRP A 33 9.88 12.13 -8.59
C TRP A 33 10.50 11.59 -9.89
N ARG A 34 9.69 11.41 -10.93
CA ARG A 34 10.16 10.98 -12.26
C ARG A 34 11.14 12.01 -12.84
N ARG A 35 10.87 13.31 -12.75
CA ARG A 35 11.75 14.36 -13.30
C ARG A 35 13.11 14.42 -12.60
N SER A 36 13.17 14.32 -11.28
CA SER A 36 14.45 14.30 -10.55
C SER A 36 15.26 13.02 -10.80
N ASN A 37 14.59 11.88 -11.04
CA ASN A 37 15.25 10.60 -11.31
C ASN A 37 15.42 10.28 -12.81
N ALA A 38 14.90 11.10 -13.73
CA ALA A 38 14.99 10.89 -15.18
C ALA A 38 16.43 10.94 -15.72
N GLY A 39 17.39 11.48 -14.96
CA GLY A 39 18.82 11.36 -15.26
C GLY A 39 19.41 9.95 -15.08
N MET A 40 18.58 8.95 -14.78
CA MET A 40 19.00 7.58 -14.45
C MET A 40 18.31 6.48 -15.28
N GLU A 41 17.29 6.83 -16.09
CA GLU A 41 16.52 5.89 -16.92
C GLU A 41 16.25 6.46 -18.33
N ASP A 42 17.30 6.58 -19.16
CA ASP A 42 17.17 6.52 -20.63
C ASP A 42 18.56 6.37 -21.29
N GLU A 43 18.91 5.16 -21.74
CA GLU A 43 19.86 4.91 -22.84
C GLU A 43 19.60 3.49 -23.40
N PRO A 44 19.07 3.34 -24.63
CA PRO A 44 19.00 2.05 -25.30
C PRO A 44 20.41 1.59 -25.74
N VAL A 45 20.71 0.31 -25.53
CA VAL A 45 22.07 -0.21 -25.74
C VAL A 45 22.42 -0.35 -27.23
N GLU A 46 22.96 0.71 -27.84
CA GLU A 46 23.82 0.62 -29.03
C GLU A 46 25.27 1.01 -28.73
N ALA A 47 26.21 0.37 -29.41
CA ALA A 47 27.63 0.38 -29.03
C ALA A 47 28.49 1.22 -29.97
N ALA A 48 29.18 2.25 -29.43
CA ALA A 48 30.61 2.53 -29.68
C ALA A 48 31.09 3.85 -29.04
N GLY A 49 32.38 3.89 -28.65
CA GLY A 49 33.14 5.15 -28.50
C GLY A 49 33.44 5.57 -27.06
N ALA A 50 34.70 5.51 -26.65
CA ALA A 50 35.15 5.84 -25.30
C ALA A 50 35.55 7.30 -25.12
N SER A 51 35.32 7.89 -23.92
CA SER A 51 36.34 8.70 -23.23
C SER A 51 36.08 8.94 -21.73
N LEU A 52 36.97 8.39 -20.90
CA LEU A 52 37.57 8.96 -19.67
C LEU A 52 36.73 9.77 -18.63
N LYS A 53 36.34 9.04 -17.56
CA LYS A 53 36.48 9.31 -16.09
C LYS A 53 37.45 10.46 -15.67
N PRO A 54 37.37 11.04 -14.44
CA PRO A 54 37.15 10.34 -13.13
C PRO A 54 36.43 11.18 -12.03
N ALA A 55 36.33 10.83 -10.73
CA ALA A 55 36.87 9.73 -9.91
C ALA A 55 36.02 9.45 -8.64
N ALA A 56 36.06 8.20 -8.13
CA ALA A 56 35.99 7.79 -6.70
C ALA A 56 34.76 8.22 -5.84
N ILE A 57 34.25 7.41 -4.91
CA ILE A 57 34.91 6.44 -4.03
C ILE A 57 34.19 5.07 -4.08
N SER A 58 34.92 3.97 -3.85
CA SER A 58 34.36 2.62 -3.77
C SER A 58 35.02 1.79 -2.66
N ARG A 59 34.35 0.69 -2.29
CA ARG A 59 34.73 -0.37 -1.34
C ARG A 59 34.41 0.03 0.12
N ILE A 60 33.88 -0.86 0.95
CA ILE A 60 34.36 -2.24 1.19
C ILE A 60 33.26 -3.30 1.06
N LEU A 61 33.62 -4.44 0.45
CA LEU A 61 32.89 -5.71 0.54
C LEU A 61 33.31 -6.44 1.82
N ALA A 62 32.33 -6.81 2.65
CA ALA A 62 32.49 -7.86 3.66
C ALA A 62 31.15 -8.60 3.81
N SER A 63 31.14 -9.90 3.54
CA SER A 63 30.00 -10.78 3.81
C SER A 63 29.85 -10.97 5.33
N PRO A 64 28.62 -11.14 5.82
CA PRO A 64 28.39 -11.95 7.01
C PRO A 64 27.46 -13.14 6.75
N SER A 65 27.81 -14.24 7.41
CA SER A 65 27.00 -15.43 7.64
C SER A 65 25.62 -15.11 8.22
N SER A 66 24.60 -15.87 7.79
CA SER A 66 23.26 -15.85 8.35
C SER A 66 23.23 -16.32 9.80
N SER A 67 22.89 -15.41 10.73
CA SER A 67 22.49 -15.74 12.10
C SER A 67 21.21 -14.99 12.46
N SER A 68 20.06 -15.60 12.15
CA SER A 68 18.76 -15.10 12.59
C SER A 68 18.48 -15.54 14.03
N SER A 69 18.00 -14.61 14.86
CA SER A 69 17.57 -14.90 16.23
C SER A 69 16.36 -14.05 16.59
N SER A 70 15.20 -14.66 16.37
CA SER A 70 13.87 -14.42 16.95
C SER A 70 13.64 -13.18 17.84
N SER A 71 12.57 -12.45 17.53
CA SER A 71 11.65 -11.92 18.56
C SER A 71 10.20 -12.20 18.15
N SER A 72 9.52 -13.08 18.90
CA SER A 72 8.14 -13.46 18.66
C SER A 72 7.17 -12.39 19.17
N LEU A 73 6.09 -12.10 18.42
CA LEU A 73 4.97 -11.30 18.93
C LEU A 73 3.61 -12.01 18.71
N PRO A 74 2.67 -11.91 19.67
CA PRO A 74 1.35 -12.49 19.55
C PRO A 74 0.44 -11.66 18.65
N SER A 75 -0.43 -12.31 17.88
CA SER A 75 -1.48 -11.65 17.11
C SER A 75 -2.72 -11.38 17.96
N ALA A 76 -3.09 -10.11 18.14
CA ALA A 76 -4.41 -9.71 18.62
C ALA A 76 -5.38 -9.49 17.44
N SER A 77 -6.65 -9.82 17.64
CA SER A 77 -7.69 -9.87 16.61
C SER A 77 -8.45 -8.57 16.43
N SER A 78 -8.82 -8.23 15.19
CA SER A 78 -9.84 -7.23 14.86
C SER A 78 -11.13 -7.90 14.33
N THR A 79 -12.27 -7.45 14.85
CA THR A 79 -13.63 -7.94 14.53
C THR A 79 -14.37 -6.99 13.57
N PRO A 80 -15.20 -7.50 12.64
CA PRO A 80 -16.11 -6.67 11.86
C PRO A 80 -17.50 -6.55 12.53
N SER A 81 -18.08 -5.35 12.48
CA SER A 81 -19.47 -5.06 12.89
C SER A 81 -20.44 -5.22 11.72
N GLY A 82 -21.68 -5.63 11.99
CA GLY A 82 -22.71 -5.88 10.98
C GLY A 82 -23.96 -5.02 11.12
N ALA A 83 -24.51 -4.65 9.96
CA ALA A 83 -25.76 -3.94 9.65
C ALA A 83 -26.95 -3.95 10.63
N SER A 84 -27.74 -2.86 10.59
CA SER A 84 -29.16 -2.94 10.22
C SER A 84 -29.75 -1.55 9.88
N SER A 85 -30.60 -1.47 8.86
CA SER A 85 -31.56 -0.38 8.66
C SER A 85 -32.83 -0.92 7.97
N SER A 86 -33.99 -0.49 8.45
CA SER A 86 -35.30 -0.99 8.03
C SER A 86 -36.20 0.11 7.45
N GLU A 87 -37.20 -0.33 6.69
CA GLU A 87 -38.09 0.40 5.76
C GLU A 87 -38.85 1.62 6.33
N THR A 88 -39.26 2.54 5.46
CA THR A 88 -40.69 2.89 5.28
C THR A 88 -40.98 3.70 4.00
N ASN A 89 -42.18 3.54 3.44
CA ASN A 89 -42.67 4.16 2.20
C ASN A 89 -43.17 5.60 2.38
N SER A 90 -43.24 6.38 1.28
CA SER A 90 -44.43 7.16 0.90
C SER A 90 -44.40 7.60 -0.58
N SER A 91 -45.56 7.56 -1.24
CA SER A 91 -45.77 7.82 -2.67
C SER A 91 -46.54 9.13 -2.91
N MET A 92 -46.45 9.72 -4.12
CA MET A 92 -47.49 10.51 -4.84
C MET A 92 -46.90 11.02 -6.20
N THR A 93 -47.36 10.57 -7.38
CA THR A 93 -48.47 11.10 -8.25
C THR A 93 -48.34 12.59 -8.64
N SER A 94 -48.67 13.09 -9.86
CA SER A 94 -48.95 12.54 -11.21
C SER A 94 -49.26 13.71 -12.17
N GLN A 95 -48.86 13.66 -13.46
CA GLN A 95 -49.55 14.33 -14.62
C GLN A 95 -49.59 15.90 -14.66
N ASN A 96 -49.70 16.66 -15.78
CA ASN A 96 -49.57 16.42 -17.24
C ASN A 96 -49.36 17.77 -18.01
N SER A 97 -49.07 17.70 -19.33
CA SER A 97 -49.46 18.66 -20.40
C SER A 97 -48.81 20.05 -20.59
N SER A 98 -47.89 20.11 -21.57
CA SER A 98 -47.86 20.93 -22.81
C SER A 98 -48.47 22.36 -22.90
N THR A 99 -47.64 23.35 -23.26
CA THR A 99 -47.84 24.45 -24.27
C THR A 99 -46.52 25.28 -24.39
N THR A 100 -46.25 26.21 -25.33
CA THR A 100 -46.29 26.25 -26.83
C THR A 100 -45.43 27.44 -27.33
N ASN A 101 -44.90 27.39 -28.57
CA ASN A 101 -44.28 28.51 -29.36
C ASN A 101 -42.92 29.05 -28.87
N LEU A 102 -42.08 29.77 -29.65
CA LEU A 102 -41.63 29.76 -31.07
C LEU A 102 -40.54 30.86 -31.16
N ASP A 103 -39.44 30.63 -31.90
CA ASP A 103 -38.42 31.61 -32.38
C ASP A 103 -37.77 32.56 -31.33
N ASP A 104 -36.43 32.72 -31.24
CA ASP A 104 -35.61 33.34 -32.28
C ASP A 104 -34.08 33.10 -32.09
N LYS A 105 -33.35 33.37 -33.17
CA LYS A 105 -31.89 33.37 -33.40
C LYS A 105 -30.89 33.40 -32.23
N ALA A 106 -30.01 32.39 -32.30
CA ALA A 106 -28.55 32.51 -32.46
C ALA A 106 -27.77 33.49 -31.54
N THR A 107 -27.03 32.91 -30.59
CA THR A 107 -25.66 33.36 -30.26
C THR A 107 -24.78 32.13 -30.02
N ARG A 108 -23.53 32.19 -30.49
CA ARG A 108 -22.54 31.14 -30.29
C ARG A 108 -22.20 30.99 -28.82
N GLN A 109 -22.25 29.76 -28.33
CA GLN A 109 -21.20 29.21 -27.48
C GLN A 109 -21.16 27.73 -27.79
N GLU A 110 -20.19 27.34 -28.64
CA GLU A 110 -19.71 25.97 -28.68
C GLU A 110 -19.10 25.75 -27.30
N GLN A 111 -19.87 25.09 -26.44
CA GLN A 111 -19.40 24.64 -25.14
C GLN A 111 -18.48 23.46 -25.45
N ASP A 112 -17.18 23.74 -25.56
CA ASP A 112 -16.15 22.71 -25.50
C ASP A 112 -16.46 21.90 -24.24
N SER A 113 -16.97 20.69 -24.45
CA SER A 113 -16.93 19.65 -23.46
C SER A 113 -15.45 19.31 -23.32
N ASP A 114 -14.79 19.99 -22.38
CA ASP A 114 -13.56 19.51 -21.77
C ASP A 114 -13.94 18.12 -21.24
N TYR A 115 -13.61 17.10 -22.04
CA TYR A 115 -13.68 15.73 -21.60
C TYR A 115 -12.52 15.61 -20.62
N ASP A 116 -12.82 15.82 -19.34
CA ASP A 116 -11.98 15.32 -18.25
C ASP A 116 -11.75 13.83 -18.56
N GLU A 117 -10.58 13.52 -19.14
CA GLU A 117 -10.03 12.17 -19.14
C GLU A 117 -9.70 11.88 -17.67
N GLU A 118 -10.74 11.45 -16.92
CA GLU A 118 -10.59 10.82 -15.62
C GLU A 118 -9.69 9.59 -15.81
N GLU A 119 -8.37 9.78 -15.71
CA GLU A 119 -7.42 8.68 -15.67
C GLU A 119 -7.86 7.73 -14.55
N GLU A 120 -8.27 6.51 -14.91
CA GLU A 120 -8.77 5.52 -13.95
C GLU A 120 -7.68 5.24 -12.90
N GLU A 121 -7.84 5.83 -11.71
CA GLU A 121 -6.82 5.75 -10.67
C GLU A 121 -6.65 4.30 -10.21
N GLU A 122 -5.41 3.80 -10.24
CA GLU A 122 -5.10 2.40 -9.94
C GLU A 122 -5.57 2.04 -8.52
N GLU A 123 -6.50 1.09 -8.37
CA GLU A 123 -6.96 0.65 -7.05
C GLU A 123 -6.19 -0.57 -6.54
N HIS A 124 -5.67 -0.49 -5.31
CA HIS A 124 -4.92 -1.60 -4.68
C HIS A 124 -5.23 -1.76 -3.20
N PRO A 125 -5.39 -3.00 -2.71
CA PRO A 125 -5.25 -3.28 -1.29
C PRO A 125 -3.80 -3.02 -0.88
N LEU A 126 -3.60 -2.19 0.14
CA LEU A 126 -2.29 -1.61 0.44
C LEU A 126 -1.98 -1.54 1.94
N PHE A 127 -0.68 -1.51 2.24
CA PHE A 127 -0.14 -1.32 3.59
C PHE A 127 0.95 -0.27 3.56
N VAL A 128 0.88 0.70 4.47
CA VAL A 128 1.96 1.66 4.73
C VAL A 128 2.63 1.28 6.05
N THR A 129 3.96 1.22 6.02
CA THR A 129 4.81 0.82 7.15
C THR A 129 5.87 1.88 7.39
N TRP A 130 5.96 2.35 8.62
CA TRP A 130 7.06 3.15 9.12
C TRP A 130 8.04 2.26 9.87
N ASN A 131 9.33 2.38 9.55
CA ASN A 131 10.42 1.83 10.35
C ASN A 131 11.29 2.96 10.88
N THR A 132 11.97 2.76 12.01
CA THR A 132 13.17 3.53 12.36
C THR A 132 14.42 2.78 11.93
N ILE A 133 15.41 3.50 11.40
CA ILE A 133 16.74 3.02 11.05
C ILE A 133 17.70 3.42 12.17
N SER A 134 18.40 2.45 12.74
CA SER A 134 19.43 2.70 13.77
C SER A 134 20.71 3.27 13.13
N PRO A 135 21.20 4.47 13.51
CA PRO A 135 22.30 5.16 12.80
C PRO A 135 23.65 4.41 12.73
N GLY A 136 23.90 3.46 13.63
CA GLY A 136 25.15 2.69 13.65
C GLY A 136 25.06 1.27 13.07
N SER A 137 23.92 0.60 13.21
CA SER A 137 23.74 -0.79 12.77
C SER A 137 22.95 -0.93 11.46
N HIS A 138 22.32 0.16 10.98
CA HIS A 138 21.30 0.14 9.93
C HIS A 138 20.16 -0.87 10.18
N GLU A 139 19.97 -1.28 11.45
CA GLU A 139 18.86 -2.14 11.85
C GLU A 139 17.55 -1.36 11.73
N ARG A 140 16.61 -1.92 10.96
CA ARG A 140 15.24 -1.43 10.81
C ARG A 140 14.38 -1.99 11.94
N ARG A 141 13.64 -1.11 12.63
CA ARG A 141 12.67 -1.49 13.66
C ARG A 141 11.31 -0.94 13.31
N LEU A 142 10.28 -1.77 13.42
CA LEU A 142 8.90 -1.36 13.13
C LEU A 142 8.49 -0.20 14.06
N ARG A 143 7.96 0.87 13.45
CA ARG A 143 7.51 2.10 14.12
C ARG A 143 6.01 2.39 13.94
N GLY A 144 5.40 1.76 12.94
CA GLY A 144 3.95 1.72 12.69
C GLY A 144 3.66 0.92 11.41
N CYS A 145 2.54 0.21 11.33
CA CYS A 145 2.12 -0.49 10.11
C CYS A 145 0.61 -0.75 10.12
N ILE A 146 -0.12 -0.07 9.23
CA ILE A 146 -1.57 -0.21 9.05
C ILE A 146 -1.86 -0.25 7.54
N GLY A 147 -2.96 -0.91 7.16
CA GLY A 147 -3.37 -1.08 5.77
C GLY A 147 -4.71 -1.81 5.65
N THR A 148 -5.07 -2.17 4.42
CA THR A 148 -6.35 -2.80 4.06
C THR A 148 -6.22 -3.95 3.07
N PHE A 149 -7.22 -4.83 3.09
CA PHE A 149 -7.43 -5.90 2.10
C PHE A 149 -8.56 -5.58 1.09
N GLU A 150 -9.12 -4.38 1.17
CA GLU A 150 -10.07 -3.79 0.23
C GLU A 150 -9.29 -2.91 -0.74
N PRO A 151 -9.51 -2.99 -2.07
CA PRO A 151 -8.92 -2.06 -3.03
C PRO A 151 -9.34 -0.63 -2.70
N LEU A 152 -8.40 0.31 -2.82
CA LEU A 152 -8.63 1.74 -2.70
C LEU A 152 -7.79 2.47 -3.76
N PRO A 153 -8.27 3.61 -4.29
CA PRO A 153 -7.47 4.50 -5.14
C PRO A 153 -6.19 4.93 -4.41
N LEU A 154 -5.04 4.90 -5.10
CA LEU A 154 -3.74 5.08 -4.46
C LEU A 154 -3.58 6.44 -3.77
N SER A 155 -4.08 7.54 -4.33
CA SER A 155 -4.02 8.88 -3.72
C SER A 155 -4.63 8.90 -2.31
N THR A 156 -5.86 8.42 -2.21
CA THR A 156 -6.63 8.43 -0.95
C THR A 156 -6.11 7.35 0.00
N GLY A 157 -5.83 6.15 -0.51
CA GLY A 157 -5.36 5.03 0.30
C GLY A 157 -3.96 5.25 0.88
N LEU A 158 -2.98 5.69 0.08
CA LEU A 158 -1.60 5.90 0.55
C LEU A 158 -1.51 7.04 1.55
N SER A 159 -2.19 8.18 1.31
CA SER A 159 -2.17 9.32 2.25
C SER A 159 -2.87 8.99 3.56
N SER A 160 -4.07 8.39 3.50
CA SER A 160 -4.82 7.96 4.68
C SER A 160 -4.01 6.96 5.52
N TYR A 161 -3.54 5.86 4.93
CA TYR A 161 -2.81 4.84 5.68
C TYR A 161 -1.40 5.28 6.11
N ALA A 162 -0.76 6.25 5.43
CA ALA A 162 0.46 6.89 5.92
C ALA A 162 0.22 7.60 7.25
N LEU A 163 -0.85 8.40 7.36
CA LEU A 163 -1.19 9.12 8.59
C LEU A 163 -1.68 8.17 9.68
N THR A 164 -2.59 7.24 9.38
CA THR A 164 -3.11 6.27 10.36
C THR A 164 -1.99 5.37 10.90
N SER A 165 -1.04 4.92 10.07
CA SER A 165 0.11 4.14 10.56
C SER A 165 1.13 4.97 11.33
N ALA A 166 1.18 6.29 11.14
CA ALA A 166 2.05 7.20 11.89
C ALA A 166 1.47 7.63 13.24
N PHE A 167 0.14 7.80 13.34
CA PHE A 167 -0.51 8.44 14.48
C PHE A 167 -1.46 7.52 15.27
N ASP A 168 -2.13 6.57 14.62
CA ASP A 168 -3.23 5.79 15.20
C ASP A 168 -2.89 4.30 15.41
N ASP A 169 -1.68 3.86 15.06
CA ASP A 169 -1.19 2.51 15.36
C ASP A 169 -0.94 2.36 16.87
N THR A 170 -1.99 1.96 17.60
CA THR A 170 -2.05 1.83 19.07
C THR A 170 -0.93 1.02 19.75
N ARG A 171 -0.10 0.30 18.98
CA ARG A 171 1.12 -0.36 19.47
C ARG A 171 2.26 0.61 19.76
N PHE A 172 2.22 1.82 19.22
CA PHE A 172 3.26 2.83 19.28
C PHE A 172 2.68 4.21 19.63
N PRO A 173 3.45 5.13 20.24
CA PRO A 173 3.04 6.53 20.36
C PRO A 173 3.05 7.20 18.96
N PRO A 174 2.25 8.27 18.74
CA PRO A 174 2.28 9.02 17.48
C PRO A 174 3.70 9.48 17.09
N ILE A 175 4.04 9.38 15.80
CA ILE A 175 5.32 9.87 15.25
C ILE A 175 5.40 11.39 15.40
N ASN A 176 6.55 11.89 15.88
CA ASN A 176 6.83 13.33 15.99
C ASN A 176 7.92 13.81 15.02
N LYS A 177 8.08 15.13 14.88
CA LYS A 177 9.04 15.74 13.94
C LYS A 177 10.49 15.35 14.19
N GLN A 178 10.86 15.10 15.44
CA GLN A 178 12.23 14.76 15.83
C GLN A 178 12.61 13.34 15.41
N GLU A 179 11.63 12.45 15.19
CA GLU A 179 11.86 11.08 14.71
C GLU A 179 12.10 11.01 13.20
N LEU A 180 11.62 12.00 12.43
CA LEU A 180 11.61 12.00 10.95
C LEU A 180 12.97 11.61 10.34
N ALA A 181 14.06 12.19 10.85
CA ALA A 181 15.42 11.94 10.38
C ALA A 181 15.93 10.48 10.54
N SER A 182 15.17 9.63 11.25
CA SER A 182 15.47 8.21 11.42
C SER A 182 14.50 7.30 10.67
N LEU A 183 13.51 7.83 9.96
CA LEU A 183 12.43 7.02 9.39
C LEU A 183 12.78 6.41 8.03
N GLU A 184 12.16 5.27 7.77
CA GLU A 184 11.96 4.68 6.45
C GLU A 184 10.46 4.47 6.25
N CYS A 185 9.94 4.91 5.10
CA CYS A 185 8.61 4.54 4.64
C CYS A 185 8.73 3.28 3.78
N ALA A 186 7.83 2.32 3.97
CA ALA A 186 7.65 1.21 3.05
C ALA A 186 6.18 1.04 2.67
N VAL A 187 5.91 1.04 1.36
CA VAL A 187 4.59 0.80 0.77
C VAL A 187 4.56 -0.63 0.23
N THR A 188 3.52 -1.38 0.59
CA THR A 188 3.25 -2.71 0.02
C THR A 188 1.89 -2.69 -0.66
N LEU A 189 1.87 -2.90 -1.98
CA LEU A 189 0.63 -3.11 -2.74
C LEU A 189 0.42 -4.61 -2.96
N LEU A 190 -0.81 -5.09 -2.76
CA LEU A 190 -1.17 -6.50 -2.91
C LEU A 190 -1.82 -6.75 -4.27
N THR A 191 -1.32 -7.75 -5.00
CA THR A 191 -1.70 -8.03 -6.39
C THR A 191 -1.99 -9.51 -6.60
N HIS A 192 -2.54 -9.87 -7.78
CA HIS A 192 -2.75 -11.26 -8.22
C HIS A 192 -3.59 -12.11 -7.23
N PHE A 193 -4.75 -11.60 -6.82
CA PHE A 193 -5.70 -12.35 -5.97
C PHE A 193 -6.36 -13.49 -6.75
N GLU A 194 -5.82 -14.69 -6.62
CA GLU A 194 -6.23 -15.89 -7.36
C GLU A 194 -6.92 -16.89 -6.41
N PRO A 195 -8.20 -17.26 -6.64
CA PRO A 195 -8.80 -18.40 -5.95
C PRO A 195 -8.14 -19.70 -6.42
N VAL A 196 -7.83 -20.60 -5.49
CA VAL A 196 -7.19 -21.90 -5.80
C VAL A 196 -8.07 -23.07 -5.37
N ASP A 197 -8.11 -24.11 -6.21
CA ASP A 197 -8.90 -25.32 -5.96
C ASP A 197 -8.23 -26.26 -4.93
N ASP A 198 -6.90 -26.40 -4.98
CA ASP A 198 -6.13 -27.07 -3.94
C ASP A 198 -5.62 -26.04 -2.91
N PRO A 199 -5.97 -26.15 -1.62
CA PRO A 199 -5.41 -25.32 -0.55
C PRO A 199 -3.88 -25.37 -0.39
N MET A 200 -3.20 -26.29 -1.07
CA MET A 200 -1.73 -26.40 -1.13
C MET A 200 -1.10 -25.73 -2.37
N ASP A 201 -1.89 -25.23 -3.32
CA ASP A 201 -1.41 -24.59 -4.55
C ASP A 201 -0.99 -23.12 -4.32
N TRP A 202 0.13 -22.94 -3.64
CA TRP A 202 0.77 -21.65 -3.37
C TRP A 202 2.27 -21.88 -3.09
N GLU A 203 3.03 -20.84 -2.76
CA GLU A 203 4.47 -20.94 -2.52
C GLU A 203 4.92 -20.09 -1.32
N VAL A 204 5.74 -20.69 -0.45
CA VAL A 204 6.19 -20.08 0.81
C VAL A 204 7.18 -18.95 0.52
N GLY A 205 6.89 -17.74 1.04
CA GLY A 205 7.71 -16.55 0.80
C GLY A 205 7.44 -15.85 -0.54
N VAL A 206 6.49 -16.34 -1.33
CA VAL A 206 5.99 -15.71 -2.57
C VAL A 206 4.52 -15.31 -2.40
N HIS A 207 3.70 -16.22 -1.89
CA HIS A 207 2.25 -16.06 -1.82
C HIS A 207 1.77 -15.77 -0.39
N GLY A 208 1.04 -14.67 -0.24
CA GLY A 208 0.11 -14.43 0.86
C GLY A 208 -1.17 -15.25 0.66
N LEU A 209 -1.90 -15.50 1.73
CA LEU A 209 -3.08 -16.35 1.75
C LEU A 209 -4.23 -15.68 2.48
N ARG A 210 -5.40 -15.66 1.85
CA ARG A 210 -6.68 -15.29 2.46
C ARG A 210 -7.58 -16.54 2.43
N ILE A 211 -7.96 -17.03 3.60
CA ILE A 211 -8.84 -18.21 3.72
C ILE A 211 -10.24 -17.82 4.18
N SER A 212 -11.25 -18.59 3.76
CA SER A 212 -12.59 -18.52 4.31
C SER A 212 -13.26 -19.89 4.32
N PHE A 213 -14.02 -20.20 5.37
CA PHE A 213 -14.72 -21.47 5.53
C PHE A 213 -15.89 -21.37 6.50
N THR A 214 -16.70 -22.42 6.53
CA THR A 214 -17.78 -22.60 7.51
C THR A 214 -17.56 -23.91 8.24
N ASP A 215 -17.57 -23.88 9.57
CA ASP A 215 -17.54 -25.07 10.43
C ASP A 215 -18.62 -24.91 11.53
N LYS A 216 -19.39 -25.97 11.79
CA LYS A 216 -20.50 -26.00 12.76
C LYS A 216 -21.45 -24.79 12.69
N GLY A 217 -21.76 -24.33 11.47
CA GLY A 217 -22.64 -23.18 11.22
C GLY A 217 -22.00 -21.80 11.42
N ARG A 218 -20.77 -21.72 11.92
CA ARG A 218 -20.02 -20.46 12.07
C ARG A 218 -19.14 -20.22 10.85
N ARG A 219 -19.10 -18.97 10.37
CA ARG A 219 -18.17 -18.51 9.32
C ARG A 219 -16.83 -18.12 9.95
N TYR A 220 -15.76 -18.48 9.27
CA TYR A 220 -14.38 -18.21 9.64
C TYR A 220 -13.64 -17.57 8.47
N GLY A 221 -12.70 -16.69 8.76
CA GLY A 221 -11.79 -16.12 7.77
C GLY A 221 -10.56 -15.51 8.42
N SER A 222 -9.43 -15.56 7.73
CA SER A 222 -8.15 -15.00 8.19
C SER A 222 -7.21 -14.81 7.00
N THR A 223 -6.14 -14.04 7.22
CA THR A 223 -5.13 -13.75 6.21
C THR A 223 -3.72 -13.71 6.80
N TYR A 224 -2.73 -14.07 5.98
CA TYR A 224 -1.30 -13.85 6.20
C TYR A 224 -0.66 -13.29 4.94
N LEU A 225 0.23 -12.31 5.11
CA LEU A 225 1.08 -11.75 4.07
C LEU A 225 2.15 -12.77 3.61
N PRO A 226 2.75 -12.60 2.42
CA PRO A 226 3.73 -13.56 1.85
C PRO A 226 4.88 -13.96 2.78
N ASP A 227 5.38 -13.02 3.59
CA ASP A 227 6.54 -13.23 4.44
C ASP A 227 6.29 -14.16 5.64
N VAL A 228 5.06 -14.20 6.17
CA VAL A 228 4.78 -14.80 7.48
C VAL A 228 5.16 -16.28 7.55
N ALA A 229 4.80 -17.07 6.51
CA ALA A 229 5.11 -18.50 6.49
C ALA A 229 6.63 -18.77 6.48
N ARG A 230 7.37 -17.93 5.73
CA ARG A 230 8.83 -18.00 5.61
C ARG A 230 9.53 -17.62 6.91
N GLU A 231 9.13 -16.50 7.52
CA GLU A 231 9.71 -16.00 8.77
C GLU A 231 9.50 -16.96 9.96
N GLN A 232 8.35 -17.63 10.00
CA GLN A 232 8.02 -18.62 11.03
C GLN A 232 8.62 -20.02 10.76
N GLY A 233 9.23 -20.24 9.58
CA GLY A 233 9.72 -21.55 9.15
C GLY A 233 8.63 -22.60 9.00
N TRP A 234 7.38 -22.19 8.74
CA TRP A 234 6.23 -23.09 8.66
C TRP A 234 6.17 -23.80 7.31
N THR A 235 5.82 -25.09 7.34
CA THR A 235 5.39 -25.80 6.14
C THR A 235 4.06 -25.24 5.61
N LYS A 236 3.69 -25.60 4.37
CA LYS A 236 2.39 -25.22 3.80
C LYS A 236 1.22 -25.64 4.70
N GLU A 237 1.26 -26.88 5.20
CA GLU A 237 0.20 -27.42 6.05
C GLU A 237 0.11 -26.71 7.41
N GLU A 238 1.25 -26.39 8.02
CA GLU A 238 1.26 -25.63 9.28
C GLU A 238 0.73 -24.21 9.09
N THR A 239 1.03 -23.58 7.95
CA THR A 239 0.50 -22.26 7.61
C THR A 239 -1.02 -22.28 7.47
N ILE A 240 -1.59 -23.26 6.76
CA ILE A 240 -3.05 -23.41 6.61
C ILE A 240 -3.72 -23.65 7.98
N VAL A 241 -3.17 -24.56 8.80
CA VAL A 241 -3.71 -24.84 10.14
C VAL A 241 -3.57 -23.64 11.08
N SER A 242 -2.48 -22.89 10.95
CA SER A 242 -2.24 -21.64 11.70
C SER A 242 -3.23 -20.55 11.30
N LEU A 243 -3.52 -20.39 10.00
CA LEU A 243 -4.58 -19.51 9.49
C LEU A 243 -5.95 -19.89 10.06
N MET A 244 -6.32 -21.18 10.04
CA MET A 244 -7.60 -21.63 10.61
C MET A 244 -7.69 -21.31 12.10
N ARG A 245 -6.61 -21.56 12.86
CA ARG A 245 -6.52 -21.19 14.29
C ARG A 245 -6.63 -19.67 14.50
N LYS A 246 -5.96 -18.86 13.68
CA LYS A 246 -6.05 -17.39 13.69
C LYS A 246 -7.48 -16.89 13.39
N ALA A 247 -8.25 -17.62 12.58
CA ALA A 247 -9.67 -17.35 12.36
C ALA A 247 -10.56 -17.76 13.55
N GLY A 248 -10.02 -18.44 14.57
CA GLY A 248 -10.73 -18.92 15.75
C GLY A 248 -11.21 -20.39 15.68
N TRP A 249 -10.67 -21.20 14.76
CA TRP A 249 -11.02 -22.62 14.65
C TRP A 249 -10.27 -23.48 15.68
N GLY A 250 -11.03 -24.31 16.42
CA GLY A 250 -10.55 -25.17 17.51
C GLY A 250 -10.53 -26.67 17.20
N GLY A 251 -10.61 -27.07 15.93
CA GLY A 251 -10.52 -28.49 15.53
C GLY A 251 -9.11 -29.08 15.65
N ARG A 252 -8.99 -30.41 15.51
CA ARG A 252 -7.67 -31.07 15.58
C ARG A 252 -6.89 -30.86 14.28
N LYS A 253 -5.55 -30.83 14.33
CA LYS A 253 -4.70 -30.74 13.12
C LYS A 253 -5.09 -31.83 12.11
N SER A 254 -5.25 -33.08 12.52
CA SER A 254 -5.66 -34.19 11.65
C SER A 254 -7.00 -33.99 10.90
N GLU A 255 -7.86 -33.08 11.35
CA GLU A 255 -9.21 -32.87 10.81
C GLU A 255 -9.28 -31.71 9.80
N TRP A 256 -8.20 -30.92 9.62
CA TRP A 256 -8.27 -29.70 8.81
C TRP A 256 -8.69 -29.98 7.35
N ARG A 257 -8.26 -31.12 6.77
CA ARG A 257 -8.63 -31.55 5.41
C ARG A 257 -10.10 -31.94 5.25
N ALA A 258 -10.82 -32.22 6.34
CA ALA A 258 -12.26 -32.48 6.31
C ALA A 258 -13.08 -31.18 6.25
N VAL A 259 -12.47 -30.03 6.57
CA VAL A 259 -13.11 -28.72 6.45
C VAL A 259 -12.96 -28.22 5.02
N LYS A 260 -14.07 -27.93 4.36
CA LYS A 260 -14.06 -27.33 3.01
C LYS A 260 -13.64 -25.87 3.08
N ILE A 261 -12.33 -25.63 3.01
CA ILE A 261 -11.73 -24.30 2.99
C ILE A 261 -11.68 -23.74 1.58
N LYS A 262 -12.03 -22.46 1.42
CA LYS A 262 -11.72 -21.66 0.22
C LYS A 262 -10.42 -20.91 0.50
N VAL A 263 -9.48 -21.00 -0.43
CA VAL A 263 -8.20 -20.30 -0.35
C VAL A 263 -8.09 -19.36 -1.54
N VAL A 264 -7.65 -18.12 -1.28
CA VAL A 264 -7.21 -17.16 -2.29
C VAL A 264 -5.74 -16.90 -2.01
N ARG A 265 -4.86 -17.16 -2.98
CA ARG A 265 -3.46 -16.73 -2.93
C ARG A 265 -3.35 -15.32 -3.51
N TYR A 266 -2.34 -14.57 -3.09
CA TYR A 266 -2.02 -13.26 -3.63
C TYR A 266 -0.53 -12.98 -3.45
N GLN A 267 -0.01 -11.99 -4.17
CA GLN A 267 1.36 -11.52 -4.05
C GLN A 267 1.38 -10.11 -3.45
N GLY A 268 2.55 -9.65 -3.01
CA GLY A 268 2.72 -8.30 -2.50
C GLY A 268 4.04 -7.70 -2.99
N LYS A 269 3.99 -6.54 -3.65
CA LYS A 269 5.20 -5.79 -4.01
C LYS A 269 5.45 -4.73 -2.95
N LYS A 270 6.51 -4.93 -2.16
CA LYS A 270 7.02 -3.95 -1.20
C LYS A 270 8.12 -3.10 -1.83
N VAL A 271 8.03 -1.79 -1.66
CA VAL A 271 9.09 -0.81 -1.94
C VAL A 271 9.31 0.03 -0.69
N SER A 272 10.52 0.55 -0.49
CA SER A 272 10.84 1.44 0.63
C SER A 272 11.72 2.61 0.19
N LEU A 273 11.69 3.67 1.00
CA LEU A 273 12.44 4.91 0.84
C LEU A 273 12.90 5.38 2.22
N ALA A 274 14.18 5.73 2.38
CA ALA A 274 14.67 6.35 3.62
C ALA A 274 14.36 7.85 3.66
N TRP A 275 14.33 8.42 4.86
CA TRP A 275 14.14 9.87 5.05
C TRP A 275 15.14 10.70 4.26
N ASP A 276 16.43 10.35 4.28
CA ASP A 276 17.47 11.15 3.62
C ASP A 276 17.27 11.23 2.11
N GLU A 277 16.85 10.12 1.47
CA GLU A 277 16.50 10.07 0.05
C GLU A 277 15.29 10.97 -0.24
N TRP A 278 14.24 10.88 0.57
CA TRP A 278 13.05 11.73 0.44
C TRP A 278 13.38 13.22 0.66
N LYS A 279 14.20 13.52 1.67
CA LYS A 279 14.50 14.90 2.07
C LYS A 279 15.34 15.61 1.02
N ALA A 280 16.32 14.91 0.44
CA ALA A 280 17.12 15.42 -0.68
C ALA A 280 16.25 15.73 -1.91
N TRP A 281 15.36 14.80 -2.30
CA TRP A 281 14.39 15.03 -3.36
C TRP A 281 13.47 16.22 -3.06
N ARG A 282 12.98 16.35 -1.82
CA ARG A 282 12.07 17.45 -1.43
C ARG A 282 12.77 18.81 -1.47
N ASP A 283 14.04 18.91 -1.08
CA ASP A 283 14.81 20.15 -1.19
C ASP A 283 14.97 20.58 -2.65
N GLU A 284 15.26 19.63 -3.55
CA GLU A 284 15.36 19.90 -5.00
C GLU A 284 14.02 20.41 -5.57
N VAL A 285 12.90 19.77 -5.21
CA VAL A 285 11.54 20.21 -5.60
C VAL A 285 11.24 21.62 -5.07
N ASP A 286 11.58 21.91 -3.81
CA ASP A 286 11.39 23.22 -3.21
C ASP A 286 12.28 24.31 -3.84
N GLU A 287 13.45 23.95 -4.40
CA GLU A 287 14.26 24.87 -5.22
C GLU A 287 13.62 25.09 -6.60
N GLN A 288 13.24 24.02 -7.31
CA GLN A 288 12.59 24.12 -8.63
C GLN A 288 11.31 24.98 -8.57
N MET A 289 10.49 24.85 -7.51
CA MET A 289 9.29 25.66 -7.32
C MET A 289 9.58 27.15 -7.07
N LYS A 290 10.70 27.50 -6.44
CA LYS A 290 11.09 28.91 -6.21
C LYS A 290 11.51 29.61 -7.50
N TYR A 291 12.04 28.88 -8.49
CA TYR A 291 12.50 29.42 -9.77
C TYR A 291 11.49 29.27 -10.92
N ALA A 292 10.30 28.73 -10.65
CA ALA A 292 9.20 28.60 -11.61
C ALA A 292 8.26 29.83 -11.64
N HIS A 293 8.60 30.89 -10.89
CA HIS A 293 7.84 32.14 -10.73
C HIS A 293 8.73 33.37 -10.99
#